data_AF-X1LAC9-F1
#
_entry.id   AF-X1LAC9-F1
#
_cell.length_a   1.000
_cell.length_b   1.000
_cell.length_c   1.000
_cell.angle_alpha   90.00
_cell.angle_beta   90.00
_cell.angle_gamma   90.00
#
_symmetry.space_group_name_H-M   'P 1'
#
loop_
_entity.id
_entity.type
_entity.pdbx_description
1 polymer ?
#
loop_
_entity_poly.entity_id
_entity_poly.type
_entity_poly.pdbx_seq_one_letter_code
_entity_poly.pdbx_strand_id
1 'polypeptide(L)'
;GNNIFFQGGTACNKSVVAAFEKILEKEITVPPHNEVLGAIGAAIVAMEETKDKSKFKGFALSEATYRMDSFECQDCPNHCKVNQVWIEGEEKPLTYGDRCDKYSG
;
A
#
# COMPACT_ATOMS: atom_id res chain seq x y z
N GLY A 1 -14.01 4.86 -24.42
CA GLY A 1 -14.30 3.50 -24.92
C GLY A 1 -15.77 3.16 -24.73
N ASN A 2 -16.15 1.93 -25.07
CA ASN A 2 -17.50 1.40 -24.79
C ASN A 2 -17.57 0.61 -23.48
N ASN A 3 -16.41 0.20 -22.94
CA ASN A 3 -16.31 -0.45 -21.64
C ASN A 3 -15.86 0.60 -20.62
N ILE A 4 -16.72 0.89 -19.64
CA ILE A 4 -16.46 1.87 -18.59
C ILE A 4 -16.56 1.14 -17.24
N PHE A 5 -15.46 1.16 -16.49
CA PHE A 5 -15.36 0.56 -15.17
C PHE A 5 -15.35 1.66 -14.12
N PHE A 6 -16.14 1.50 -13.06
CA PHE A 6 -16.15 2.45 -11.95
C PHE A 6 -15.78 1.73 -10.65
N GLN A 7 -14.67 2.15 -10.04
CA GLN A 7 -14.06 1.53 -8.87
C GLN A 7 -13.84 2.54 -7.73
N GLY A 8 -13.52 2.03 -6.55
CA GLY A 8 -13.34 2.81 -5.33
C GLY A 8 -14.63 2.92 -4.51
N GLY A 9 -14.52 3.36 -3.26
CA GLY A 9 -15.66 3.36 -2.33
C GLY A 9 -16.88 4.17 -2.78
N THR A 10 -16.70 5.14 -3.69
CA THR A 10 -17.81 5.90 -4.28
C THR A 10 -18.66 5.06 -5.23
N ALA A 11 -18.11 4.00 -5.83
CA ALA A 11 -18.83 3.08 -6.70
C ALA A 11 -19.86 2.21 -5.94
N CYS A 12 -19.75 2.11 -4.60
CA CYS A 12 -20.80 1.53 -3.75
C CYS A 12 -22.10 2.37 -3.75
N ASN A 13 -22.02 3.66 -4.08
CA ASN A 13 -23.20 4.53 -4.12
C ASN A 13 -23.89 4.43 -5.48
N LYS A 14 -25.01 3.71 -5.52
CA LYS A 14 -25.82 3.51 -6.73
C LYS A 14 -26.32 4.82 -7.36
N SER A 15 -26.55 5.87 -6.58
CA SER A 15 -26.96 7.18 -7.11
C SER A 15 -25.82 7.86 -7.86
N VAL A 16 -24.57 7.70 -7.40
CA VAL A 16 -23.39 8.21 -8.11
C VAL A 16 -23.22 7.46 -9.42
N VAL A 17 -23.33 6.12 -9.41
CA VAL A 17 -23.28 5.28 -10.62
C VAL A 17 -24.34 5.74 -11.63
N ALA A 18 -25.60 5.85 -11.20
CA ALA A 18 -26.70 6.26 -12.06
C ALA A 18 -26.52 7.68 -12.63
N ALA A 19 -25.94 8.60 -11.85
CA ALA A 19 -25.63 9.94 -12.33
C ALA A 19 -24.56 9.90 -13.45
N PHE A 20 -23.50 9.10 -13.27
CA PHE A 20 -22.50 8.92 -14.32
C PHE A 20 -23.07 8.25 -15.56
N GLU A 21 -23.91 7.21 -15.42
CA GLU A 21 -24.55 6.55 -16.56
C GLU A 21 -25.43 7.53 -17.35
N LYS A 22 -26.19 8.38 -16.65
CA LYS A 22 -27.03 9.42 -17.26
C LYS A 22 -26.20 10.46 -18.02
N ILE A 23 -25.09 10.92 -17.44
CA ILE A 23 -24.23 11.96 -18.05
C ILE A 23 -23.45 11.41 -19.25
N LEU A 24 -22.98 10.17 -19.14
CA LEU A 24 -22.16 9.53 -20.17
C LEU A 24 -22.99 8.85 -21.25
N GLU A 25 -24.31 8.70 -21.01
CA GLU A 25 -25.26 7.95 -21.85
C GLU A 25 -24.75 6.53 -22.15
N LYS A 26 -24.12 5.91 -21.14
CA LYS A 26 -23.42 4.63 -21.25
C LYS A 26 -23.59 3.83 -19.97
N GLU A 27 -23.67 2.52 -20.13
CA GLU A 27 -23.64 1.58 -19.01
C GLU A 27 -22.28 1.63 -18.31
N ILE A 28 -22.30 1.56 -16.98
CA ILE A 28 -21.10 1.51 -16.16
C ILE A 28 -21.04 0.17 -15.44
N THR A 29 -19.96 -0.57 -15.68
CA THR A 29 -19.69 -1.78 -14.94
C THR A 29 -19.08 -1.43 -13.59
N VAL A 30 -19.81 -1.78 -12.52
CA VAL A 30 -19.30 -1.76 -11.15
C VAL A 30 -18.90 -3.18 -10.76
N PRO A 31 -17.59 -3.45 -10.57
CA PRO A 31 -17.11 -4.77 -10.19
C PRO A 31 -17.53 -5.14 -8.76
N PRO A 32 -17.59 -6.44 -8.44
CA PRO A 32 -17.68 -6.88 -7.05
C PRO A 32 -16.45 -6.40 -6.28
N HIS A 33 -16.63 -6.12 -4.99
CA HIS A 33 -15.55 -5.66 -4.11
C HIS A 33 -14.81 -4.41 -4.65
N ASN A 34 -15.56 -3.51 -5.32
CA ASN A 34 -15.01 -2.28 -5.93
C ASN A 34 -14.24 -1.39 -4.93
N GLU A 35 -14.52 -1.53 -3.64
CA GLU A 35 -13.89 -0.81 -2.54
C GLU A 35 -12.47 -1.30 -2.21
N VAL A 36 -12.13 -2.54 -2.59
CA VAL A 36 -10.80 -3.15 -2.31
C VAL A 36 -10.04 -3.55 -3.58
N LEU A 37 -10.48 -3.13 -4.76
CA LEU A 37 -9.80 -3.45 -6.02
C LEU A 37 -8.33 -3.03 -6.04
N GLY A 38 -7.97 -1.93 -5.37
CA GLY A 38 -6.57 -1.54 -5.21
C GLY A 38 -5.73 -2.58 -4.45
N ALA A 39 -6.28 -3.17 -3.38
CA ALA A 39 -5.61 -4.21 -2.62
C ALA A 39 -5.52 -5.53 -3.41
N ILE A 40 -6.57 -5.87 -4.17
CA ILE A 40 -6.56 -7.03 -5.07
C ILE A 40 -5.48 -6.85 -6.14
N GLY A 41 -5.39 -5.67 -6.76
CA GLY A 41 -4.35 -5.34 -7.74
C GLY A 41 -2.95 -5.44 -7.14
N ALA A 42 -2.74 -4.90 -5.94
CA ALA A 42 -1.46 -5.03 -5.23
C ALA A 42 -1.09 -6.49 -4.95
N ALA A 43 -2.06 -7.33 -4.57
CA ALA A 43 -1.83 -8.76 -4.36
C ALA A 43 -1.47 -9.50 -5.65
N ILE A 44 -2.12 -9.17 -6.78
CA ILE A 44 -1.78 -9.72 -8.10
C ILE A 44 -0.36 -9.35 -8.49
N VAL A 45 0.00 -8.07 -8.38
CA VAL A 45 1.36 -7.59 -8.69
C VAL A 45 2.39 -8.29 -7.80
N ALA A 46 2.11 -8.41 -6.49
CA ALA A 46 3.00 -9.14 -5.58
C ALA A 46 3.16 -10.61 -6.00
N MET A 47 2.09 -11.27 -6.45
CA MET A 47 2.14 -12.65 -6.94
C MET A 47 2.94 -12.78 -8.24
N GLU A 48 2.83 -11.82 -9.16
CA GLU A 48 3.53 -11.83 -10.46
C GLU A 48 5.02 -11.51 -10.33
N GLU A 49 5.37 -10.55 -9.46
CA GLU A 49 6.75 -10.06 -9.32
C GLU A 49 7.58 -10.86 -8.30
N THR A 50 6.95 -11.64 -7.42
CA THR A 50 7.67 -12.47 -6.44
C THR A 50 8.28 -13.69 -7.13
N LYS A 51 9.58 -13.62 -7.43
CA LYS A 51 10.36 -14.71 -8.03
C LYS A 51 11.02 -15.63 -6.98
N ASP A 52 11.30 -15.07 -5.81
CA ASP A 52 12.00 -15.74 -4.70
C ASP A 52 11.06 -16.00 -3.52
N LYS A 53 11.55 -16.65 -2.46
CA LYS A 53 10.77 -16.81 -1.22
C LYS A 53 10.36 -15.43 -0.67
N SER A 54 9.08 -15.31 -0.32
CA SER A 54 8.55 -14.11 0.30
C SER A 54 9.31 -13.74 1.57
N LYS A 55 9.60 -12.44 1.75
CA LYS A 55 10.14 -11.86 2.98
C LYS A 55 9.06 -11.53 4.02
N PHE A 56 7.79 -11.87 3.73
CA PHE A 56 6.68 -11.64 4.65
C PHE A 56 6.92 -12.40 5.97
N LYS A 57 7.07 -11.65 7.07
CA LYS A 57 7.37 -12.19 8.41
C LYS A 57 6.17 -12.86 9.08
N GLY A 58 4.98 -12.81 8.46
CA GLY A 58 3.75 -13.39 9.02
C GLY A 58 2.95 -12.42 9.90
N PHE A 59 1.74 -12.82 10.26
CA PHE A 59 0.81 -12.01 11.06
C PHE A 59 1.14 -11.97 12.56
N ALA A 60 1.97 -12.91 13.04
CA ALA A 60 2.48 -12.92 14.41
C ALA A 60 3.29 -11.66 14.77
N LEU A 61 3.72 -10.88 13.77
CA LEU A 61 4.36 -9.58 13.99
C LEU A 61 3.49 -8.61 14.82
N SER A 62 2.16 -8.75 14.76
CA SER A 62 1.23 -7.95 15.58
C SER A 62 1.36 -8.20 17.09
N GLU A 63 1.95 -9.34 17.48
CA GLU A 63 2.20 -9.73 18.87
C GLU A 63 3.69 -9.60 19.25
N ALA A 64 4.55 -9.24 18.30
CA ALA A 64 5.98 -9.19 18.52
C ALA A 64 6.35 -8.01 19.44
N THR A 65 7.28 -8.25 20.37
CA THR A 65 7.90 -7.17 21.14
C THR A 65 8.82 -6.38 20.21
N TYR A 66 8.64 -5.06 20.15
CA TYR A 66 9.53 -4.17 19.42
C TYR A 66 9.77 -2.87 20.19
N ARG A 67 10.93 -2.26 19.94
CA ARG A 67 11.20 -0.87 20.35
C ARG A 67 11.36 0.01 19.12
N MET A 68 10.91 1.26 19.23
CA MET A 68 11.08 2.27 18.21
C MET A 68 12.17 3.25 18.60
N ASP A 69 12.99 3.64 17.62
CA ASP A 69 14.03 4.65 17.78
C ASP A 69 14.09 5.52 16.52
N SER A 70 14.89 6.59 16.54
CA SER A 70 15.12 7.40 15.35
C SER A 70 16.43 8.18 15.41
N PHE A 71 17.03 8.43 14.25
CA PHE A 71 18.21 9.28 14.12
C PHE A 71 18.06 10.26 12.96
N GLU A 72 18.89 11.31 12.95
CA GLU A 72 18.97 12.25 11.83
C GLU A 72 20.08 11.86 10.87
N CYS A 73 19.74 11.74 9.59
CA CYS A 73 20.70 11.50 8.53
C CYS A 73 21.62 12.72 8.34
N GLN A 74 22.93 12.54 8.48
CA GLN A 74 23.90 13.63 8.25
C GLN A 74 24.39 13.71 6.80
N ASP A 75 23.95 12.78 5.95
CA ASP A 75 24.46 12.62 4.58
C ASP A 75 23.58 13.29 3.52
N CYS A 76 22.43 13.83 3.89
CA CYS A 76 21.54 14.53 2.95
C CYS A 76 21.24 15.96 3.42
N PRO A 77 21.02 16.92 2.49
CA PRO A 77 20.77 18.32 2.84
C PRO A 77 19.52 18.54 3.70
N ASN A 78 18.61 17.56 3.71
CA ASN A 78 17.36 17.62 4.45
C ASN A 78 17.48 17.21 5.92
N HIS A 79 18.66 16.74 6.35
CA HIS A 79 18.86 16.10 7.65
C HIS A 79 17.70 15.17 8.02
N CYS A 80 17.28 14.34 7.06
CA CYS A 80 16.00 13.65 7.19
C CYS A 80 16.00 12.71 8.41
N LYS A 81 14.89 12.70 9.14
CA LYS A 81 14.69 11.82 10.28
C LYS A 81 14.40 10.40 9.79
N VAL A 82 15.21 9.45 10.22
CA VAL A 82 15.07 8.03 9.91
C VAL A 82 14.50 7.33 11.14
N ASN A 83 13.38 6.63 10.98
CA ASN A 83 12.78 5.84 12.05
C ASN A 83 13.33 4.41 11.99
N GLN A 84 13.49 3.79 13.16
CA GLN A 84 13.97 2.43 13.32
C GLN A 84 12.98 1.62 14.14
N VAL A 85 12.60 0.45 13.63
CA VAL A 85 11.81 -0.56 14.36
C VAL A 85 12.73 -1.74 14.67
N TRP A 86 13.04 -1.91 15.95
CA TRP A 86 13.85 -3.01 16.45
C TRP A 86 12.94 -4.11 16.97
N ILE A 87 12.86 -5.21 16.23
CA ILE A 87 12.05 -6.38 16.59
C ILE A 87 12.93 -7.36 17.36
N GLU A 88 12.41 -7.89 18.47
CA GLU A 88 13.13 -8.89 19.28
C GLU A 88 13.51 -10.12 18.45
N GLY A 89 14.78 -10.54 18.53
CA GLY A 89 15.32 -11.67 17.77
C GLY A 89 15.87 -11.32 16.37
N GLU A 90 15.67 -10.10 15.87
CA GLU A 90 16.28 -9.64 14.61
C GLU A 90 17.59 -8.89 14.89
N GLU A 91 18.61 -9.14 14.06
CA GLU A 91 19.94 -8.52 14.23
C GLU A 91 19.97 -7.04 13.82
N LYS A 92 19.05 -6.62 12.96
CA LYS A 92 19.00 -5.28 12.36
C LYS A 92 17.60 -4.69 12.45
N PRO A 93 17.48 -3.36 12.61
CA PRO A 93 16.18 -2.71 12.60
C PRO A 93 15.62 -2.61 11.18
N LEU A 94 14.30 -2.55 11.08
CA LEU A 94 13.62 -2.04 9.89
C LEU A 94 13.67 -0.51 9.91
N THR A 95 14.06 0.10 8.79
CA THR A 95 14.21 1.55 8.66
C THR A 95 13.20 2.14 7.68
N TYR A 96 12.63 3.29 8.03
CA TYR A 96 11.68 4.00 7.17
C TYR A 96 11.62 5.52 7.47
N GLY A 97 11.11 6.28 6.50
CA GLY A 97 10.80 7.71 6.66
C GLY A 97 11.94 8.66 6.28
N ASP A 98 13.08 8.14 5.82
CA ASP A 98 14.08 8.95 5.15
C ASP A 98 13.55 9.53 3.84
N ARG A 99 14.05 10.72 3.49
CA ARG A 99 13.69 11.42 2.24
C ARG A 99 14.69 11.20 1.12
N CYS A 100 15.83 10.58 1.43
CA CYS A 100 16.93 10.39 0.50
C CYS A 100 17.05 8.94 0.01
N ASP A 101 16.09 8.08 0.39
CA ASP A 101 16.02 6.65 0.02
C ASP A 101 17.32 5.85 0.33
N LYS A 102 18.14 6.34 1.26
CA LYS A 102 19.40 5.69 1.66
C LYS A 102 19.16 4.57 2.67
N TYR A 103 18.10 4.69 3.48
CA TYR A 103 17.81 3.78 4.58
C TYR A 103 16.49 3.02 4.39
N SER A 104 15.56 3.55 3.59
CA SER A 104 14.33 2.82 3.23
C SER A 104 14.67 1.69 2.25
N GLY A 105 14.70 0.45 2.75
CA GLY A 105 15.02 -0.76 1.99
C GLY A 105 14.82 -2.04 2.77
#